data_AF-A0A4P6KFQ0-F1
#
_entry.id   AF-A0A4P6KFQ0-F1
#
_cell.length_a   1.000
_cell.length_b   1.000
_cell.length_c   1.000
_cell.angle_alpha   90.00
_cell.angle_beta   90.00
_cell.angle_gamma   90.00
#
_symmetry.space_group_name_H-M   'P 1'
#
loop_
_entity.id
_entity.type
_entity.pdbx_description
1 polymer ?
#
loop_
_entity_poly.entity_id
_entity_poly.type
_entity_poly.pdbx_seq_one_letter_code
_entity_poly.pdbx_strand_id
1 'polypeptide(L)'
;MSGTEPPNIPLDPGFELRPRQRIFKRDPVLWEVCFEGEAIGLIRPTWIGRTSYPFYEAIGFFAGTGEPVSLELSPYLDERCRVLLEFQRSPQSSVHLPRYLKST
;
A
#
# COMPACT_ATOMS: atom_id res chain seq x y z
N MET A 1 8.71 -15.91 -10.36
CA MET A 1 7.38 -16.44 -9.99
C MET A 1 6.45 -15.27 -9.81
N SER A 2 5.23 -15.36 -10.34
CA SER A 2 4.19 -14.34 -10.22
C SER A 2 3.88 -14.13 -8.74
N GLY A 3 4.15 -12.94 -8.20
CA GLY A 3 3.68 -12.57 -6.87
C GLY A 3 2.16 -12.48 -6.92
N THR A 4 1.49 -13.57 -6.59
CA THR A 4 0.06 -13.57 -6.30
C THR A 4 -0.07 -13.03 -4.88
N GLU A 5 -0.82 -11.95 -4.69
CA GLU A 5 -1.30 -11.57 -3.37
C GLU A 5 -2.10 -12.75 -2.79
N PRO A 6 -1.93 -13.13 -1.51
CA PRO A 6 -2.64 -14.27 -0.96
C PRO A 6 -4.15 -14.09 -1.15
N PRO A 7 -4.86 -15.11 -1.65
CA PRO A 7 -6.27 -15.00 -1.98
C PRO A 7 -7.11 -14.92 -0.69
N ASN A 8 -7.95 -13.91 -0.62
CA ASN A 8 -9.20 -13.91 0.14
C ASN A 8 -9.09 -14.02 1.67
N ILE A 9 -8.34 -13.12 2.31
CA ILE A 9 -8.77 -12.69 3.65
C ILE A 9 -9.95 -11.73 3.41
N PRO A 10 -11.12 -11.91 4.06
CA PRO A 10 -12.21 -10.97 3.93
C PRO A 10 -11.72 -9.60 4.40
N LEU A 11 -11.51 -8.73 3.43
CA LEU A 11 -11.35 -7.30 3.65
C LEU A 11 -12.64 -6.77 4.28
N ASP A 12 -12.54 -5.71 5.10
CA ASP A 12 -13.74 -4.98 5.50
C ASP A 12 -14.52 -4.57 4.24
N PRO A 13 -15.86 -4.61 4.25
CA PRO A 13 -16.71 -4.49 3.05
C PRO A 13 -16.57 -3.15 2.28
N GLY A 14 -15.78 -2.21 2.79
CA GLY A 14 -15.43 -0.97 2.09
C GLY A 14 -14.18 -1.08 1.20
N PHE A 15 -13.31 -2.08 1.37
CA PHE A 15 -12.07 -2.16 0.60
C PHE A 15 -12.21 -2.94 -0.70
N GLU A 16 -11.54 -2.44 -1.75
CA GLU A 16 -11.39 -3.09 -3.04
C GLU A 16 -9.91 -3.06 -3.45
N LEU A 17 -9.41 -4.17 -4.02
CA LEU A 17 -8.08 -4.26 -4.59
C LEU A 17 -8.18 -4.32 -6.12
N ARG A 18 -7.59 -3.32 -6.77
CA ARG A 18 -7.54 -3.25 -8.23
C ARG A 18 -6.12 -3.54 -8.72
N PRO A 19 -5.88 -4.61 -9.50
CA PRO A 19 -4.57 -4.83 -10.07
C PRO A 19 -4.25 -3.70 -11.06
N ARG A 20 -3.14 -2.98 -10.85
CA ARG A 20 -2.60 -2.09 -11.87
C ARG A 20 -1.89 -2.91 -12.94
N GLN A 21 -2.15 -2.56 -14.20
CA GLN A 21 -1.47 -3.17 -15.33
C GLN A 21 0.04 -2.95 -15.20
N ARG A 22 0.79 -4.04 -15.32
CA ARG A 22 2.24 -3.97 -15.45
C ARG A 22 2.58 -3.35 -16.81
N ILE A 23 3.48 -2.36 -16.82
CA ILE A 23 3.98 -1.77 -18.07
C ILE A 23 4.95 -2.76 -18.74
N PHE A 24 5.79 -3.41 -17.94
CA PHE A 24 6.68 -4.47 -18.38
C PHE A 24 6.47 -5.77 -17.59
N LYS A 25 6.72 -6.92 -18.22
CA LYS A 25 6.53 -8.25 -17.61
C LYS A 25 7.35 -8.45 -16.31
N ARG A 26 8.46 -7.73 -16.18
CA ARG A 26 9.38 -7.75 -15.03
C ARG A 26 8.95 -6.81 -13.90
N ASP A 27 8.03 -5.89 -14.15
CA ASP A 27 7.59 -4.96 -13.12
C ASP A 27 6.87 -5.73 -12.01
N PRO A 28 7.06 -5.34 -10.75
CA PRO A 28 6.28 -5.88 -9.66
C PRO A 28 4.79 -5.63 -9.93
N VAL A 29 3.93 -6.58 -9.54
CA VAL A 29 2.48 -6.31 -9.54
C VAL A 29 2.26 -5.14 -8.59
N LEU A 30 1.47 -4.18 -9.02
CA LEU A 30 1.01 -3.10 -8.18
C LEU A 30 -0.49 -3.32 -7.98
N TRP A 31 -0.95 -3.19 -6.75
CA TRP A 31 -2.37 -3.18 -6.44
C TRP A 31 -2.74 -1.79 -5.96
N GLU A 32 -3.76 -1.21 -6.59
CA GLU A 32 -4.41 -0.01 -6.09
C GLU A 32 -5.44 -0.43 -5.04
N VAL A 33 -5.33 0.17 -3.86
CA VAL A 33 -6.25 -0.05 -2.76
C VAL A 33 -7.29 1.05 -2.81
N CYS A 34 -8.56 0.67 -2.93
CA CYS A 34 -9.68 1.58 -2.86
C CYS A 34 -10.48 1.33 -1.57
N PHE A 35 -11.02 2.40 -0.99
CA PHE A 35 -11.98 2.34 0.11
C PHE A 35 -13.21 3.16 -0.29
N GLU A 36 -14.40 2.53 -0.25
CA GLU A 36 -15.67 3.14 -0.66
C GLU A 36 -15.63 3.75 -2.08
N GLY A 37 -14.83 3.15 -2.97
CA GLY A 37 -14.65 3.58 -4.36
C GLY A 37 -13.54 4.62 -4.60
N GLU A 38 -12.95 5.18 -3.54
CA GLU A 38 -11.84 6.14 -3.62
C GLU A 38 -10.49 5.42 -3.51
N ALA A 39 -9.52 5.77 -4.37
CA ALA A 39 -8.15 5.22 -4.27
C ALA A 39 -7.40 5.86 -3.08
N ILE A 40 -6.99 5.05 -2.12
CA ILE A 40 -6.33 5.49 -0.89
C ILE A 40 -4.82 5.18 -0.85
N GLY A 41 -4.34 4.36 -1.80
CA GLY A 41 -2.91 4.13 -1.99
C GLY A 41 -2.60 2.86 -2.78
N LEU A 42 -1.36 2.39 -2.66
CA LEU A 42 -0.85 1.24 -3.40
C LEU A 42 -0.28 0.17 -2.46
N ILE A 43 -0.33 -1.07 -2.92
CA ILE A 43 0.42 -2.18 -2.37
C ILE A 43 1.37 -2.70 -3.45
N ARG A 44 2.63 -2.96 -3.08
CA ARG A 44 3.60 -3.61 -3.96
C ARG A 44 4.35 -4.74 -3.24
N PRO A 45 4.72 -5.82 -3.94
CA PRO A 45 5.57 -6.85 -3.37
C PRO A 45 6.98 -6.28 -3.19
N THR A 46 7.60 -6.61 -2.07
CA THR A 46 9.00 -6.30 -1.80
C THR A 46 9.69 -7.49 -1.13
N TRP A 47 11.00 -7.56 -1.32
CA TRP A 47 11.82 -8.66 -0.85
C TRP A 47 12.81 -8.15 0.19
N ILE A 48 12.79 -8.75 1.37
CA ILE A 48 13.73 -8.42 2.45
C ILE A 48 14.82 -9.50 2.48
N GLY A 49 16.01 -9.17 1.99
CA GLY A 49 17.16 -10.07 2.02
C GLY A 49 16.90 -11.38 1.25
N ARG A 50 16.99 -12.52 1.95
CA ARG A 50 16.82 -13.88 1.38
C ARG A 50 15.51 -14.55 1.81
N THR A 51 14.50 -13.79 2.23
CA THR A 51 13.24 -14.35 2.72
C THR A 51 12.55 -15.19 1.64
N SER A 52 12.00 -16.34 2.04
CA SER A 52 11.26 -17.27 1.18
C SER A 52 9.84 -16.81 0.87
N TYR A 53 9.33 -15.82 1.61
CA TYR A 53 8.01 -15.23 1.43
C TYR A 53 8.12 -13.75 1.04
N PRO A 54 7.31 -13.27 0.07
CA PRO A 54 7.27 -11.86 -0.27
C PRO A 54 6.59 -11.08 0.87
N PHE A 55 7.22 -10.00 1.29
CA PHE A 55 6.53 -8.96 2.05
C PHE A 55 5.80 -8.06 1.05
N TYR A 56 4.84 -7.29 1.55
CA TYR A 56 4.15 -6.31 0.74
C TYR A 56 4.19 -4.97 1.45
N GLU A 57 4.56 -3.96 0.70
CA GLU A 57 4.69 -2.60 1.16
C GLU A 57 3.41 -1.83 0.85
N ALA A 58 2.82 -1.21 1.87
CA ALA A 58 1.73 -0.26 1.75
C ALA A 58 2.30 1.15 1.52
N ILE A 59 1.84 1.82 0.46
CA ILE A 59 2.31 3.15 0.05
C ILE A 59 1.12 4.09 -0.04
N GLY A 60 1.07 5.07 0.86
CA GLY A 60 0.11 6.17 0.79
C GLY A 60 0.66 7.33 -0.03
N PHE A 61 -0.21 8.22 -0.51
CA PHE A 61 0.21 9.46 -1.17
C PHE A 61 -0.18 10.66 -0.32
N PHE A 62 0.79 11.53 -0.02
CA PHE A 62 0.50 12.71 0.77
C PHE A 62 -0.31 13.73 -0.06
N ALA A 63 -1.54 14.03 0.36
CA ALA A 63 -2.50 14.81 -0.44
C ALA A 63 -2.00 16.20 -0.88
N GLY A 64 -1.11 16.83 -0.11
CA GLY A 64 -0.57 18.15 -0.44
C GLY A 64 0.50 18.15 -1.55
N THR A 65 1.22 17.04 -1.75
CA THR A 65 2.37 16.98 -2.67
C THR A 65 2.30 15.85 -3.68
N GLY A 66 1.41 14.87 -3.46
CA GLY A 66 1.38 13.61 -4.21
C GLY A 66 2.59 12.72 -3.93
N GLU A 67 3.42 13.03 -2.93
CA GLU A 67 4.60 12.23 -2.64
C GLU A 67 4.22 10.86 -2.05
N PRO A 68 4.85 9.77 -2.53
CA PRO A 68 4.63 8.45 -1.97
C PRO A 68 5.32 8.30 -0.62
N VAL A 69 4.58 7.82 0.38
CA VAL A 69 5.06 7.53 1.72
C VAL A 69 4.92 6.04 1.98
N SER A 70 6.02 5.37 2.29
CA SER A 70 6.03 3.97 2.72
C SER A 70 5.51 3.89 4.15
N LEU A 71 4.39 3.19 4.35
CA LEU A 71 3.68 3.16 5.63
C LEU A 71 3.90 1.88 6.41
N GLU A 72 3.81 0.73 5.75
CA GLU A 72 3.85 -0.57 6.44
C GLU A 72 4.44 -1.64 5.54
N LEU A 73 5.12 -2.60 6.16
CA LEU A 73 5.72 -3.73 5.49
C LEU A 73 5.23 -5.02 6.12
N SER A 74 4.12 -5.53 5.61
CA SER A 74 3.42 -6.67 6.22
C SER A 74 3.06 -7.74 5.19
N PRO A 75 3.13 -9.03 5.56
CA PRO A 75 2.54 -10.10 4.76
C PRO A 75 1.00 -10.07 4.78
N TYR A 76 0.38 -9.44 5.78
CA TYR A 76 -1.06 -9.41 5.98
C TYR A 76 -1.72 -8.23 5.27
N LEU A 77 -2.78 -8.52 4.52
CA LEU A 77 -3.47 -7.53 3.70
C LEU A 77 -4.28 -6.54 4.54
N ASP A 78 -4.96 -7.00 5.59
CA ASP A 78 -5.79 -6.15 6.44
C ASP A 78 -4.96 -5.09 7.18
N GLU A 79 -3.75 -5.45 7.66
CA GLU A 79 -2.82 -4.49 8.25
C GLU A 79 -2.45 -3.39 7.24
N ARG A 80 -2.09 -3.76 6.00
CA ARG A 80 -1.75 -2.82 4.93
C ARG A 80 -2.92 -1.88 4.58
N CYS A 81 -4.13 -2.42 4.50
CA CYS A 81 -5.33 -1.63 4.20
C CYS A 81 -5.69 -0.67 5.34
N ARG A 82 -5.59 -1.11 6.60
CA ARG A 82 -5.85 -0.26 7.78
C ARG A 82 -4.91 0.94 7.83
N VAL A 83 -3.61 0.74 7.67
CA VAL A 83 -2.65 1.86 7.72
C VAL A 83 -2.86 2.86 6.57
N LEU A 84 -3.30 2.40 5.39
CA LEU A 84 -3.62 3.27 4.26
C LEU A 84 -4.84 4.14 4.56
N LEU A 85 -5.88 3.55 5.17
CA LEU A 85 -7.08 4.27 5.56
C LEU A 85 -6.79 5.28 6.67
N GLU A 86 -6.02 4.90 7.69
CA GLU A 86 -5.57 5.80 8.74
C GLU A 86 -4.75 6.97 8.18
N PHE A 87 -3.84 6.67 7.25
CA PHE A 87 -3.04 7.68 6.57
C PHE A 87 -3.87 8.62 5.71
N GLN A 88 -4.86 8.12 4.95
CA GLN A 88 -5.75 8.95 4.14
C GLN A 88 -6.58 9.90 5.01
N ARG A 89 -7.06 9.44 6.17
CA ARG A 89 -7.85 10.25 7.11
C ARG A 89 -7.03 11.30 7.84
N SER A 90 -5.80 10.97 8.21
CA SER A 90 -4.93 11.86 8.95
C SER A 90 -3.46 11.64 8.54
N PRO A 91 -3.04 12.17 7.38
CA PRO A 91 -1.68 11.95 6.91
C PRO A 91 -0.67 12.48 7.92
N GLN A 92 -0.91 13.68 8.46
CA GLN A 92 -0.01 14.42 9.36
C GLN A 92 0.31 13.69 10.66
N SER A 93 -0.55 12.79 11.14
CA SER A 93 -0.28 11.98 12.33
C SER A 93 0.63 10.79 12.07
N SER A 94 0.96 10.49 10.81
CA SER A 94 1.81 9.36 10.47
C SER A 94 3.22 9.52 11.02
N VAL A 95 3.71 8.46 11.67
CA VAL A 95 5.10 8.38 12.12
C VAL A 95 6.07 8.22 10.94
N HIS A 96 5.57 7.72 9.81
CA HIS A 96 6.34 7.47 8.59
C HIS A 96 6.50 8.70 7.69
N LEU A 97 5.76 9.79 7.97
CA LEU A 97 5.90 11.02 7.23
C LEU A 97 7.32 11.59 7.35
N PRO A 98 8.01 11.84 6.22
CA PRO A 98 9.24 12.59 6.22
C PRO A 98 9.07 13.96 6.88
N ARG A 99 10.10 14.40 7.64
CA ARG A 99 10.04 15.66 8.41
C ARG A 99 9.70 16.88 7.57
N TYR A 100 10.16 16.92 6.33
CA TYR A 100 9.89 18.06 5.44
C TYR A 100 8.41 18.15 5.03
N LEU A 101 7.69 17.03 4.95
CA LEU A 101 6.25 17.02 4.66
C LEU A 101 5.40 17.41 5.87
N LYS A 102 5.85 17.16 7.10
CA LYS A 102 5.14 17.56 8.34
C LYS A 102 5.04 19.08 8.54
N SER A 103 5.80 19.84 7.76
CA SER A 103 5.93 21.31 7.88
C SER A 103 5.08 22.06 6.85
N THR A 104 4.35 21.33 6.01
CA THR A 104 3.53 21.83 4.90
C THR A 104 2.07 21.86 5.32
#